data_AF-A0A954N9E1-F1
#
_entry.id   AF-A0A954N9E1-F1
#
_cell.length_a   1.000
_cell.length_b   1.000
_cell.length_c   1.000
_cell.angle_alpha   90.00
_cell.angle_beta   90.00
_cell.angle_gamma   90.00
#
_symmetry.space_group_name_H-M   'P 1'
#
loop_
_entity.id
_entity.type
_entity.pdbx_description
1 polymer ?
#
loop_
_entity_poly.entity_id
_entity_poly.type
_entity_poly.pdbx_seq_one_letter_code
_entity_poly.pdbx_strand_id
1 'polypeptide(L)' 'MPDLTEEQRAQVALSNSPIHALHELHVEEHDGTLLISGSVESFYHKQLAQEAVRCVARSSSIINSISVR' A
#
# COMPACT_ATOMS: atom_id res chain seq x y z
N MET A 1 15.65 -15.33 6.86
CA MET A 1 15.26 -13.96 6.47
C MET A 1 14.72 -13.29 7.70
N PRO A 2 15.08 -12.03 8.02
CA PRO A 2 14.40 -11.33 9.11
C PRO A 2 12.90 -11.27 8.77
N ASP A 3 12.04 -11.40 9.78
CA ASP A 3 10.61 -11.18 9.60
C ASP A 3 10.40 -9.71 9.24
N LEU A 4 10.03 -9.44 7.99
CA LEU A 4 9.63 -8.11 7.54
C LEU A 4 8.34 -7.69 8.27
N THR A 5 8.25 -6.44 8.69
CA THR A 5 7.01 -5.87 9.25
C THR A 5 5.88 -5.85 8.21
N GLU A 6 4.62 -5.64 8.65
CA GLU A 6 3.50 -5.51 7.71
C GLU A 6 3.70 -4.31 6.76
N GLU A 7 4.19 -3.19 7.30
CA GLU A 7 4.61 -2.00 6.55
C GLU A 7 5.62 -2.35 5.46
N GLN A 8 6.72 -3.03 5.82
CA GLN A 8 7.77 -3.39 4.87
C GLN A 8 7.24 -4.32 3.77
N ARG A 9 6.40 -5.31 4.12
CA ARG A 9 5.78 -6.19 3.12
C ARG A 9 4.83 -5.44 2.21
N ALA A 10 4.06 -4.49 2.75
CA ALA A 10 3.14 -3.66 1.98
C ALA A 10 3.90 -2.74 1.01
N GLN A 11 4.97 -2.09 1.48
CA GLN A 11 5.82 -1.27 0.63
C GLN A 11 6.45 -2.11 -0.50
N VAL A 12 6.97 -3.30 -0.18
CA VAL A 12 7.51 -4.23 -1.19
C VAL A 12 6.45 -4.68 -2.19
N ALA A 13 5.21 -4.95 -1.75
CA ALA A 13 4.11 -5.35 -2.62
C ALA A 13 3.74 -4.24 -3.63
N LEU A 14 3.74 -2.98 -3.19
CA LEU A 14 3.49 -1.84 -4.08
C LEU A 14 4.66 -1.63 -5.04
N SER A 15 5.91 -1.61 -4.56
CA SER A 15 7.10 -1.37 -5.39
C SER A 15 7.40 -2.48 -6.40
N ASN A 16 6.97 -3.72 -6.14
CA ASN A 16 7.12 -4.84 -7.08
C ASN A 16 5.86 -5.12 -7.93
N SER A 17 4.83 -4.29 -7.83
CA SER A 17 3.61 -4.45 -8.63
C SER A 17 3.92 -4.40 -10.13
N PRO A 18 3.26 -5.19 -10.99
CA PRO A 18 3.34 -5.00 -12.44
C PRO A 18 2.72 -3.67 -12.90
N ILE A 19 2.01 -2.96 -12.01
CA ILE A 19 1.36 -1.69 -12.27
C ILE A 19 2.25 -0.56 -11.75
N HIS A 20 3.00 0.06 -12.67
CA HIS A 20 3.96 1.13 -12.34
C HIS A 20 3.37 2.29 -11.54
N ALA A 21 2.08 2.62 -11.75
CA ALA A 21 1.40 3.67 -10.99
C ALA A 21 1.36 3.42 -9.47
N LEU A 22 1.63 2.19 -9.01
CA LEU A 22 1.69 1.86 -7.58
C LEU A 22 3.07 2.07 -6.97
N HIS A 23 4.13 2.17 -7.79
CA HIS A 23 5.52 2.20 -7.32
C HIS A 23 5.85 3.45 -6.51
N GLU A 24 5.17 4.56 -6.82
CA GLU A 24 5.36 5.86 -6.16
C GLU A 24 4.51 6.01 -4.89
N LEU A 25 3.69 5.01 -4.55
CA LEU A 25 2.89 5.02 -3.34
C LEU A 25 3.73 4.64 -2.12
N HIS A 26 3.41 5.26 -0.99
CA HIS A 26 4.07 5.01 0.27
C HIS A 26 3.13 4.35 1.28
N VAL A 27 3.69 3.47 2.11
CA VAL A 27 3.00 2.85 3.24
C VAL A 27 3.76 3.17 4.50
N GLU A 28 3.05 3.69 5.50
CA GLU A 28 3.55 3.89 6.86
C GLU A 28 2.66 3.13 7.84
N GLU A 29 3.23 2.60 8.91
CA GLU A 29 2.49 1.98 10.01
C GLU A 29 2.41 2.91 11.22
N HIS A 30 1.19 3.17 11.68
CA HIS A 30 0.91 3.97 12.88
C HIS A 30 -0.14 3.24 13.73
N ASP A 31 0.19 2.90 14.97
CA ASP A 31 -0.73 2.29 15.94
C ASP A 31 -1.57 1.11 15.39
N GLY A 32 -0.92 0.18 14.68
CA GLY A 32 -1.59 -0.99 14.07
C GLY A 32 -2.46 -0.64 12.87
N THR A 33 -2.20 0.49 12.22
CA THR A 33 -2.87 0.92 10.99
C THR A 33 -1.83 1.21 9.91
N LEU A 34 -2.00 0.60 8.74
CA LEU A 34 -1.24 0.91 7.54
C LEU A 34 -1.92 2.06 6.78
N LEU A 35 -1.22 3.17 6.67
CA LEU A 35 -1.63 4.33 5.90
C LEU A 35 -1.00 4.25 4.50
N ILE A 36 -1.82 4.14 3.47
CA ILE A 36 -1.38 4.23 2.07
C ILE A 36 -1.56 5.66 1.59
N SER A 37 -0.50 6.26 1.07
CA SER A 37 -0.50 7.66 0.60
C SER A 37 0.20 7.82 -0.75
N GLY A 38 -0.12 8.93 -1.44
CA GLY A 38 0.41 9.26 -2.76
C GLY A 38 -0.68 9.78 -3.71
N SER A 39 -0.40 9.73 -5.01
CA SER A 39 -1.33 10.14 -6.08
C SER A 39 -1.37 9.11 -7.20
N VAL A 40 -2.53 8.93 -7.82
CA VAL A 40 -2.72 8.07 -8.99
C VAL A 40 -3.66 8.72 -10.01
N GLU A 41 -3.56 8.29 -11.26
CA GLU A 41 -4.38 8.80 -12.38
C GLU A 41 -5.79 8.18 -12.46
N SER A 42 -6.12 7.21 -11.60
CA SER A 42 -7.45 6.58 -11.66
C SER A 42 -7.87 5.95 -10.34
N PHE A 43 -9.19 5.92 -10.10
CA PHE A 43 -9.78 5.14 -9.01
C PHE A 43 -9.49 3.64 -9.12
N TYR A 44 -9.25 3.14 -10.34
CA TYR A 44 -8.81 1.77 -10.57
C TYR A 44 -7.46 1.50 -9.91
N HIS A 45 -6.46 2.36 -10.11
CA HIS A 45 -5.16 2.24 -9.43
C HIS A 45 -5.28 2.40 -7.91
N LYS A 46 -6.15 3.32 -7.44
CA LYS A 46 -6.42 3.49 -6.01
C LYS A 46 -6.96 2.20 -5.37
N GLN A 47 -7.87 1.52 -6.05
CA GLN A 47 -8.41 0.23 -5.58
C GLN A 47 -7.34 -0.87 -5.59
N LEU A 48 -6.55 -0.96 -6.66
CA LEU A 48 -5.50 -1.99 -6.76
C LEU A 48 -4.42 -1.83 -5.69
N ALA A 49 -4.03 -0.59 -5.37
CA ALA A 49 -3.13 -0.29 -4.27
C ALA A 49 -3.69 -0.84 -2.95
N GLN A 50 -4.99 -0.60 -2.70
CA GLN A 50 -5.67 -1.11 -1.52
C GLN A 50 -5.60 -2.63 -1.43
N GLU A 51 -5.93 -3.34 -2.52
CA GLU A 51 -5.92 -4.80 -2.53
C GLU A 51 -4.50 -5.35 -2.37
N ALA A 52 -3.50 -4.75 -3.00
CA ALA A 52 -2.12 -5.17 -2.89
C ALA A 52 -1.62 -5.12 -1.43
N VAL A 53 -1.94 -4.03 -0.71
CA VAL A 53 -1.61 -3.89 0.71
C VAL A 53 -2.45 -4.84 1.58
N ARG A 54 -3.74 -5.01 1.26
CA ARG A 54 -4.65 -5.91 1.98
C ARG A 54 -4.20 -7.36 1.97
N CYS A 55 -3.58 -7.82 0.88
CA CYS A 55 -3.07 -9.19 0.78
C CYS A 55 -1.94 -9.51 1.79
N VAL A 56 -1.26 -8.49 2.31
CA VAL A 56 -0.10 -8.67 3.21
C VAL A 56 -0.32 -8.14 4.63
N ALA A 57 -1.33 -7.29 4.81
CA ALA A 57 -1.79 -6.78 6.10
C ALA A 57 -2.69 -7.83 6.78
N ARG A 58 -2.12 -8.57 7.74
CA ARG A 58 -2.81 -9.65 8.45
C ARG A 58 -3.48 -9.15 9.73
N SER A 59 -2.87 -8.17 10.39
CA SER A 59 -3.32 -7.66 11.69
C SER A 59 -3.69 -6.18 11.65
N SER A 60 -3.01 -5.41 10.80
CA SER A 60 -3.18 -3.96 10.78
C SER A 60 -4.41 -3.54 9.98
N SER A 61 -5.12 -2.53 10.48
CA SER A 61 -6.17 -1.85 9.72
C SER A 61 -5.55 -1.10 8.55
N ILE A 62 -6.34 -0.76 7.52
CA ILE A 62 -5.80 -0.08 6.33
C ILE A 62 -6.60 1.19 6.05
N ILE A 63 -5.90 2.31 5.92
CA ILE A 63 -6.45 3.60 5.50
C ILE A 63 -5.87 3.96 4.14
N ASN A 64 -6.75 4.17 3.16
CA ASN A 64 -6.37 4.60 1.81
C ASN A 64 -6.52 6.11 1.66
N SER A 65 -5.42 6.84 1.81
CA SER A 65 -5.36 8.30 1.64
C SER A 65 -4.82 8.71 0.27
N ILE A 66 -4.85 7.82 -0.71
CA ILE A 66 -4.39 8.11 -2.07
C ILE A 66 -5.33 9.13 -2.72
N SER A 67 -4.76 10.17 -3.32
CA SER A 67 -5.52 11.12 -4.14
C SER A 67 -5.61 10.66 -5.59
N VAL A 68 -6.78 10.82 -6.21
CA VAL A 68 -6.96 10.62 -7.65
C VAL A 68 -6.97 11.98 -8.32
N ARG A 69 -6.19 12.15 -9.39
CA ARG A 69 -6.10 13.37 -10.19
C ARG A 69 -6.95 13.30 -11.44
#